data_AF-A0A972I426-F1
#
_entry.id   AF-A0A972I426-F1
#
_cell.length_a   1.000
_cell.length_b   1.000
_cell.length_c   1.000
_cell.angle_alpha   90.00
_cell.angle_beta   90.00
_cell.angle_gamma   90.00
#
_symmetry.space_group_name_H-M   'P 1'
#
loop_
_entity.id
_entity.type
_entity.pdbx_description
1 polymer ?
#
loop_
_entity_poly.entity_id
_entity_poly.type
_entity_poly.pdbx_seq_one_letter_code
_entity_poly.pdbx_strand_id
1 'polypeptide(L)' 'MGTPTGGIINHYGELRSFTLKNSPIVVWYSTKYFELVKGYGIDSLYPDIYIEKSIDNYLNGVDSEVDMILETLSN' A
#
# COMPACT_ATOMS: atom_id res chain seq x y z
N MET A 1 -5.77 2.02 11.05
CA MET A 1 -4.82 3.03 11.57
C MET A 1 -3.51 2.87 10.83
N GLY A 2 -2.75 3.95 10.60
CA GLY A 2 -1.42 3.87 9.98
C GLY A 2 -1.16 4.99 8.98
N THR A 3 -0.47 4.67 7.88
CA THR A 3 -0.18 5.59 6.76
C THR A 3 -0.88 5.14 5.48
N PRO A 4 -1.06 6.01 4.46
CA PRO A 4 -1.66 5.63 3.19
C PRO A 4 -0.94 4.44 2.56
N THR A 5 -1.68 3.52 1.95
CA THR A 5 -1.09 2.36 1.27
C THR A 5 -0.26 2.79 0.07
N GLY A 6 0.68 1.95 -0.36
CA GLY A 6 1.36 2.15 -1.63
C GLY A 6 0.42 1.92 -2.83
N GLY A 7 0.51 2.79 -3.83
CA GLY A 7 -0.15 2.61 -5.12
C GLY A 7 -1.63 2.95 -5.15
N ILE A 8 -2.21 2.87 -6.35
CA ILE A 8 -3.62 3.16 -6.60
C ILE A 8 -4.45 1.91 -6.33
N ILE A 9 -5.52 2.00 -5.54
CA ILE A 9 -6.29 0.80 -5.18
C ILE A 9 -7.05 0.18 -6.35
N ASN A 10 -7.49 1.02 -7.28
CA ASN A 10 -8.29 0.64 -8.43
C ASN A 10 -7.40 0.72 -9.67
N HIS A 11 -6.68 -0.37 -9.95
CA HIS A 11 -5.63 -0.40 -10.97
C HIS A 11 -5.59 -1.72 -11.75
N TYR A 12 -4.80 -1.74 -12.82
CA TYR A 12 -4.49 -2.97 -13.55
C TYR A 12 -3.42 -3.77 -12.80
N GLY A 13 -3.77 -4.95 -12.28
CA GLY A 13 -2.90 -5.72 -11.38
C GLY A 13 -2.55 -7.14 -11.82
N GLU A 14 -3.27 -7.72 -12.79
CA GLU A 14 -2.95 -9.09 -13.24
C GLU A 14 -1.71 -9.03 -14.10
N LEU A 15 -0.60 -9.57 -13.61
CA LEU A 15 0.67 -9.53 -14.34
C LEU A 15 0.75 -10.64 -15.37
N ARG A 16 1.13 -10.26 -16.59
CA ARG A 16 1.64 -11.16 -17.62
C ARG A 16 3.01 -10.72 -18.06
N SER A 17 3.73 -11.62 -18.72
CA SER A 17 5.04 -11.32 -19.27
C SER A 17 5.33 -12.04 -20.57
N PHE A 18 6.31 -11.52 -21.28
CA PHE A 18 6.91 -12.17 -22.44
C PHE A 18 8.39 -11.79 -22.54
N THR A 19 9.18 -12.67 -23.14
CA THR A 19 10.61 -12.42 -23.42
C THR A 19 10.76 -11.83 -24.82
N LEU A 20 11.57 -10.78 -24.95
CA LEU A 20 11.86 -10.21 -26.26
C LEU A 20 12.64 -11.21 -27.12
N LYS A 21 12.21 -11.41 -28.38
CA LYS A 21 12.75 -12.46 -29.25
C LYS A 21 14.28 -12.42 -29.43
N ASN A 22 14.87 -11.23 -29.41
CA ASN A 22 16.29 -11.00 -29.71
C ASN A 22 17.07 -10.47 -28.48
N SER A 23 16.54 -10.61 -27.26
CA SER A 23 17.17 -10.09 -26.05
C SER A 23 16.72 -10.88 -24.82
N PRO A 24 17.58 -11.05 -23.79
CA PRO A 24 17.18 -11.70 -22.53
C PRO A 24 16.20 -10.86 -21.68
N ILE A 25 15.76 -9.70 -22.15
CA ILE A 25 14.82 -8.84 -21.43
C ILE A 25 13.43 -9.47 -21.35
N VAL A 26 12.89 -9.55 -20.14
CA VAL A 26 11.50 -9.93 -19.85
C VAL A 26 10.68 -8.66 -19.63
N VAL A 27 9.63 -8.49 -20.41
CA VAL A 27 8.67 -7.38 -20.26
C VAL A 27 7.50 -7.86 -19.43
N TRP A 28 7.14 -7.08 -18.42
CA TRP A 28 5.97 -7.29 -17.58
C TRP A 28 4.93 -6.21 -17.85
N TYR A 29 3.67 -6.58 -17.86
CA TYR A 29 2.56 -5.67 -18.06
C TYR A 29 1.31 -6.19 -17.37
N SER A 30 0.41 -5.28 -17.01
CA SER A 30 -0.83 -5.61 -16.33
C SER A 30 -1.99 -5.79 -17.33
N THR A 31 -2.80 -6.83 -17.17
CA THR A 31 -3.86 -7.21 -18.14
C THR A 31 -5.29 -7.04 -17.64
N LYS A 32 -5.52 -7.09 -16.33
CA LYS A 32 -6.87 -7.01 -15.75
C LYS A 32 -7.00 -5.83 -14.80
N TYR A 33 -8.06 -5.05 -14.99
CA TYR A 33 -8.46 -3.98 -14.09
C TYR A 33 -9.20 -4.56 -12.87
N PHE A 34 -8.80 -4.12 -11.68
CA PHE A 34 -9.48 -4.42 -10.43
C PHE A 34 -10.08 -3.13 -9.87
N GLU A 35 -11.37 -3.17 -9.55
CA GLU A 35 -12.04 -2.13 -8.77
C GLU A 35 -12.30 -2.71 -7.37
N LEU A 36 -11.38 -2.44 -6.44
CA LEU A 36 -11.45 -2.97 -5.07
C LEU A 36 -12.43 -2.17 -4.21
N VAL A 37 -12.50 -0.85 -4.40
CA VAL A 37 -13.48 0.01 -3.73
C VAL A 37 -14.19 0.84 -4.77
N LYS A 38 -15.49 0.60 -4.91
CA LYS A 38 -16.29 1.22 -5.97
C LYS A 38 -16.35 2.74 -5.82
N GLY A 39 -16.07 3.46 -6.90
CA GLY A 39 -16.11 4.93 -6.92
C GLY A 39 -14.98 5.62 -6.14
N TYR A 40 -14.01 4.85 -5.63
CA TYR A 40 -12.83 5.39 -4.98
C TYR A 40 -11.78 5.75 -6.04
N GLY A 41 -11.76 7.02 -6.44
CA GLY A 41 -10.97 7.52 -7.58
C GLY A 41 -9.69 8.25 -7.21
N ILE A 42 -9.31 8.24 -5.93
CA ILE A 42 -8.05 8.84 -5.45
C ILE A 42 -6.90 7.84 -5.55
N ASP A 43 -5.70 8.28 -5.18
CA ASP A 43 -4.48 7.47 -5.22
C ASP A 43 -4.51 6.32 -4.21
N SER A 44 -3.92 6.52 -3.04
CA SER A 44 -3.74 5.51 -2.01
C SER A 44 -5.05 5.19 -1.29
N LEU A 45 -5.10 4.00 -0.67
CA LEU A 45 -6.08 3.77 0.38
C LEU A 45 -5.62 4.54 1.62
N TYR A 46 -6.43 5.49 2.08
CA TYR A 46 -6.13 6.23 3.30
C TYR A 46 -6.70 5.49 4.51
N PRO A 47 -5.97 5.45 5.63
CA PRO A 47 -6.48 4.85 6.85
C PRO A 47 -7.53 5.78 7.49
N ASP A 48 -8.49 5.19 8.21
CA ASP A 48 -9.47 5.97 8.99
C ASP A 48 -8.81 6.81 10.09
N ILE A 49 -7.68 6.32 10.62
CA ILE A 49 -6.85 7.00 11.62
C ILE A 49 -5.44 7.08 11.05
N TYR A 50 -5.01 8.30 10.71
CA TYR A 50 -3.63 8.56 10.27
C TYR A 50 -2.68 8.58 11.47
N ILE A 51 -1.54 7.91 11.32
CA ILE A 51 -0.47 7.86 12.32
C ILE A 51 0.82 8.33 11.63
N GLU A 52 1.36 9.44 12.12
CA GLU A 52 2.61 10.00 11.60
C GLU A 52 3.81 9.16 12.07
N LYS A 53 4.77 8.95 11.17
CA LYS A 53 6.03 8.28 11.51
C LYS A 53 7.01 9.29 12.08
N SER A 54 7.45 9.07 13.30
CA SER A 54 8.49 9.86 13.96
C SER A 54 9.85 9.16 13.89
N ILE A 55 10.88 9.91 13.52
CA ILE A 55 12.27 9.43 13.60
C ILE A 55 12.67 9.12 15.04
N ASP A 56 12.17 9.90 16.01
CA ASP A 56 12.47 9.67 17.42
C ASP A 56 11.84 8.35 17.89
N ASN A 57 10.60 8.06 17.49
CA ASN A 57 9.96 6.78 17.81
C ASN A 57 10.73 5.62 17.19
N TYR A 58 11.17 5.76 15.93
CA TYR A 58 12.00 4.77 15.27
C TYR A 58 13.33 4.52 16.01
N LEU A 59 14.02 5.58 16.42
CA LEU A 59 15.29 5.48 17.14
C LEU A 59 15.13 4.85 18.54
N ASN A 60 13.97 5.03 19.17
CA ASN A 60 13.66 4.45 20.48
C ASN A 60 12.97 3.07 20.40
N GLY A 61 12.77 2.52 19.20
CA GLY A 61 12.11 1.22 19.02
C GLY A 61 10.62 1.23 19.37
N VAL A 62 9.99 2.40 19.31
CA VAL A 62 8.55 2.59 19.58
C VAL A 62 7.78 2.46 18.27
N ASP A 63 6.83 1.52 18.22
CA ASP A 63 5.91 1.35 17.10
C ASP A 63 4.61 2.12 17.41
N SER A 64 4.45 3.26 16.74
CA SER A 64 3.33 4.20 16.99
C SER A 64 1.98 3.61 16.60
N GLU A 65 1.96 2.75 15.57
CA GLU A 65 0.75 2.04 15.17
C GLU A 65 0.33 1.01 16.24
N VAL A 66 1.28 0.26 16.80
CA VAL A 66 1.01 -0.73 17.86
C VAL A 66 0.54 -0.07 19.15
N ASP A 67 1.22 0.99 19.61
CA ASP A 67 0.85 1.69 20.85
C ASP A 67 -0.57 2.24 20.79
N MET A 68 -0.94 2.87 19.65
CA MET A 68 -2.30 3.37 19.41
C MET A 68 -3.35 2.25 19.43
N ILE A 69 -3.03 1.06 18.89
CA ILE A 69 -3.93 -0.09 18.94
C ILE A 69 -4.14 -0.52 20.40
N LEU A 70 -3.07 -0.62 21.20
CA LEU A 70 -3.16 -1.02 22.60
C LEU A 70 -3.96 -0.02 23.44
N GLU A 71 -3.77 1.28 23.20
CA GLU A 71 -4.55 2.34 23.86
C GLU A 71 -6.04 2.26 23.49
N THR A 72 -6.35 2.06 22.20
CA THR A 72 -7.73 1.95 21.72
C THR A 72 -8.45 0.74 22.33
N LEU A 73 -7.75 -0.39 22.49
CA LEU A 73 -8.31 -1.61 23.09
C LEU A 73 -8.50 -1.54 24.61
N SER A 74 -7.84 -0.59 25.27
CA SER A 74 -7.91 -0.40 26.72
C SER A 74 -9.02 0.54 27.17
N ASN A 75 -9.73 1.17 26.22
CA ASN A 75 -10.88 2.06 26.42
C ASN A 75 -12.19 1.38 26.01
#